data_AF-A0A6V8NPW7-F1
#
_entry.id   AF-A0A6V8NPW7-F1
#
_cell.length_a   1.000
_cell.length_b   1.000
_cell.length_c   1.000
_cell.angle_alpha   90.00
_cell.angle_beta   90.00
_cell.angle_gamma   90.00
#
_symmetry.space_group_name_H-M   'P 1'
#
loop_
_entity.id
_entity.type
_entity.pdbx_description
1 polymer ?
#
loop_
_entity_poly.entity_id
_entity_poly.type
_entity_poly.pdbx_seq_one_letter_code
_entity_poly.pdbx_strand_id
1 'polypeptide(L)' 'MTETLVVVDEAYGEFCPTSVIDLTNRHANLAVVKTFSKALRLAGARVGVLVASEPIVKEVQKVKLP' A
#
# COMPACT_ATOMS: atom_id res chain seq x y z
N MET A 1 -21.97 3.58 5.99
CA MET A 1 -20.60 3.03 5.85
C MET A 1 -19.94 3.85 4.76
N THR A 2 -18.76 4.40 4.98
CA THR A 2 -18.09 5.22 3.97
C THR A 2 -17.68 4.34 2.79
N GLU A 3 -18.29 4.57 1.62
CA GLU A 3 -18.08 3.81 0.38
C GLU A 3 -16.81 4.22 -0.39
N THR A 4 -15.90 4.91 0.28
CA THR A 4 -14.71 5.49 -0.36
C THR A 4 -13.48 4.66 -0.03
N LEU A 5 -12.69 4.33 -1.06
CA LEU A 5 -11.36 3.75 -0.89
C LEU A 5 -10.44 4.78 -0.22
N VAL A 6 -9.85 4.41 0.91
CA VAL A 6 -8.81 5.18 1.59
C VAL A 6 -7.46 4.60 1.21
N VAL A 7 -6.57 5.44 0.67
CA VAL A 7 -5.20 5.07 0.34
C VAL A 7 -4.25 5.84 1.25
N VAL A 8 -3.45 5.12 2.02
CA VAL A 8 -2.39 5.69 2.85
C VAL A 8 -1.05 5.44 2.18
N ASP A 9 -0.35 6.52 1.83
CA ASP A 9 1.00 6.46 1.27
C ASP A 9 2.04 6.48 2.38
N GLU A 10 2.63 5.30 2.64
CA GLU A 10 3.74 5.12 3.57
C GLU A 10 5.10 5.09 2.84
N ALA A 11 5.32 6.00 1.88
CA ALA A 11 6.62 6.14 1.20
C ALA A 11 7.81 6.37 2.14
N TYR A 12 7.55 6.92 3.34
CA TYR A 12 8.54 7.13 4.40
C TYR A 12 8.22 6.32 5.67
N GLY A 13 7.35 5.30 5.56
CA GLY A 13 6.88 4.51 6.71
C GLY A 13 8.02 3.86 7.50
N GLU A 14 9.13 3.51 6.84
CA GLU A 14 10.34 2.95 7.47
C GLU A 14 11.06 3.92 8.42
N PHE A 15 10.75 5.22 8.38
CA PHE A 15 11.29 6.23 9.30
C PHE A 15 10.31 6.60 10.43
N CYS A 16 9.13 5.97 10.45
CA CYS A 16 8.10 6.17 11.46
C CYS A 16 8.08 4.97 12.43
N PRO A 17 7.86 5.17 13.74
CA PRO A 17 7.73 4.07 14.69
C PRO A 17 6.45 3.23 14.48
N THR A 18 5.49 3.71 13.69
CA THR A 18 4.18 3.07 13.52
C THR A 18 3.77 3.01 12.05
N SER A 19 3.12 1.91 11.68
CA SER A 19 2.48 1.71 10.38
C SER A 19 1.00 1.40 10.58
N VAL A 20 0.17 1.73 9.58
CA VAL A 20 -1.26 1.44 9.58
C VAL A 20 -1.61 0.15 8.84
N ILE A 21 -0.62 -0.65 8.42
CA ILE A 21 -0.84 -1.92 7.71
C ILE A 21 -1.80 -2.84 8.46
N ASP A 22 -1.68 -2.98 9.78
CA ASP A 22 -2.57 -3.87 10.55
C ASP A 22 -4.05 -3.43 10.51
N LEU A 23 -4.33 -2.17 10.17
CA LEU A 23 -5.69 -1.67 9.97
C LEU A 23 -6.36 -2.25 8.72
N THR A 24 -5.60 -2.75 7.74
CA THR A 24 -6.19 -3.40 6.54
C THR A 24 -6.93 -4.69 6.90
N ASN A 25 -6.63 -5.29 8.06
CA ASN A 25 -7.38 -6.44 8.59
C ASN A 25 -8.76 -6.04 9.13
N ARG A 26 -8.97 -4.75 9.46
CA ARG A 26 -10.21 -4.22 10.07
C ARG A 26 -11.04 -3.39 9.10
N HIS A 27 -10.41 -2.78 8.10
CA HIS A 27 -11.05 -1.89 7.12
C HIS A 27 -10.86 -2.43 5.71
N ALA A 28 -11.92 -3.02 5.15
CA ALA A 28 -11.89 -3.58 3.81
C ALA A 28 -11.68 -2.54 2.70
N ASN A 29 -11.94 -1.25 2.99
CA ASN A 29 -11.76 -0.10 2.10
C ASN A 29 -10.43 0.64 2.32
N LEU A 30 -9.46 0.06 3.04
CA LEU A 30 -8.14 0.64 3.27
C LEU A 30 -7.08 -0.07 2.41
N ALA A 31 -6.24 0.74 1.77
CA ALA A 31 -5.04 0.33 1.07
C ALA A 31 -3.83 1.11 1.58
N VAL A 32 -2.72 0.42 1.83
CA VAL A 32 -1.43 1.02 2.21
C VAL A 32 -0.43 0.77 1.10
N VAL A 33 0.23 1.82 0.62
CA VAL A 33 1.30 1.71 -0.38
C VAL A 33 2.65 2.04 0.25
N LYS A 34 3.69 1.30 -0.13
CA LYS A 34 5.08 1.57 0.28
C LYS A 34 6.02 1.51 -0.91
N THR A 35 7.22 2.07 -0.73
CA THR A 35 8.26 2.07 -1.76
C THR A 35 9.61 1.64 -1.22
N PHE A 36 10.41 1.00 -2.09
CA PHE A 36 11.80 0.67 -1.80
C PHE A 36 12.75 1.85 -2.10
N SER A 37 12.21 2.98 -2.58
CA SER A 37 13.01 4.12 -3.06
C SER A 37 13.74 4.88 -1.95
N LYS A 38 13.24 4.84 -0.71
CA LYS A 38 13.71 5.71 0.38
C LYS A 38 14.65 4.98 1.32
N ALA A 39 14.13 4.31 2.35
CA ALA A 39 14.95 3.62 3.35
C ALA A 39 15.90 2.58 2.75
N LEU A 40 15.48 1.91 1.66
CA LEU A 40 16.26 0.87 1.00
C LEU A 40 17.17 1.40 -0.14
N ARG A 41 17.16 2.70 -0.44
CA ARG A 41 17.99 3.33 -1.50
C ARG A 41 17.82 2.71 -2.90
N LEU A 42 16.69 2.05 -3.16
CA LEU A 42 16.40 1.37 -4.44
C LEU A 42 15.52 2.22 -5.37
N ALA A 43 15.73 3.53 -5.39
CA ALA A 43 14.91 4.43 -6.20
C ALA A 43 14.96 4.07 -7.70
N GLY A 44 16.11 3.63 -8.20
CA GLY A 44 16.31 3.19 -9.59
C GLY A 44 15.65 1.85 -9.93
N ALA A 45 15.40 0.99 -8.94
CA ALA A 45 14.78 -0.32 -9.18
C ALA A 45 13.27 -0.23 -9.48
N ARG A 46 12.64 0.91 -9.16
CA ARG A 46 11.21 1.17 -9.39
C ARG A 46 10.27 0.14 -8.75
N VAL A 47 10.63 -0.37 -7.57
CA VAL A 47 9.83 -1.36 -6.83
C VAL A 47 9.01 -0.70 -5.71
N GLY A 48 7.76 -1.14 -5.58
CA GLY A 48 6.83 -0.76 -4.51
C GLY A 48 5.90 -1.92 -4.15
N VAL A 49 5.10 -1.74 -3.11
CA VAL A 49 4.15 -2.73 -2.61
C VAL A 49 2.83 -2.06 -2.24
N LEU A 50 1.73 -2.80 -2.45
CA LEU A 50 0.39 -2.46 -2.01
C LEU A 50 -0.07 -3.54 -1.03
N VAL A 51 -0.55 -3.14 0.14
CA VAL A 51 -1.20 -4.01 1.12
C VAL A 51 -2.65 -3.55 1.28
N ALA A 52 -3.59 -4.43 0.98
CA ALA A 52 -5.03 -4.15 1.02
C ALA A 52 -5.82 -5.45 1.16
N SER A 53 -7.13 -5.34 1.31
CA SER A 53 -8.03 -6.51 1.30
C SER A 53 -7.97 -7.25 -0.05
N GLU A 54 -8.25 -8.56 -0.03
CA GLU A 54 -8.22 -9.41 -1.24
C GLU A 54 -9.07 -8.86 -2.40
N PRO A 55 -10.30 -8.33 -2.18
CA PRO A 55 -11.07 -7.71 -3.26
C PRO A 55 -10.34 -6.55 -3.93
N ILE A 56 -9.71 -5.65 -3.15
CA ILE A 56 -8.96 -4.51 -3.70
C ILE A 56 -7.76 -5.01 -4.51
N VAL A 57 -7.00 -5.98 -3.97
CA VAL A 57 -5.82 -6.53 -4.66
C VAL A 57 -6.22 -7.15 -6.00
N LYS A 58 -7.34 -7.90 -6.06
CA LYS A 58 -7.86 -8.48 -7.30
C LYS A 58 -8.23 -7.42 -8.33
N GLU A 59 -8.87 -6.32 -7.92
CA GLU A 59 -9.19 -5.22 -8.85
C GLU A 59 -7.93 -4.55 -9.41
N VAL A 60 -6.92 -4.32 -8.57
CA VAL A 60 -5.64 -3.73 -9.01
C VAL A 60 -4.89 -4.65 -9.97
N GLN A 61 -4.92 -5.96 -9.75
CA GLN A 61 -4.27 -6.93 -10.62
C GLN A 61 -4.83 -6.93 -12.05
N LYS A 62 -6.11 -6.59 -12.25
CA LYS A 62 -6.72 -6.52 -13.59
C LYS A 62 -6.12 -5.43 -14.48
N VAL A 63 -5.59 -4.36 -13.87
CA VAL A 63 -5.00 -3.21 -14.59
C VAL A 63 -3.47 -3.21 -14.54
N LYS A 64 -2.87 -4.19 -13.85
CA LYS A 64 -1.42 -4.34 -13.81
C LYS A 64 -0.93 -4.78 -15.19
N LEU A 65 0.00 -4.01 -15.75
CA LEU A 65 0.67 -4.37 -17.01
C LEU A 65 1.48 -5.67 -16.82
N PRO A 66 1.60 -6.51 -17.88
CA PRO A 66 2.40 -7.72 -17.85
C PRO A 66 3.87 -7.47 -17.50
#